data_AF-A0A1F4LDT7-F1
#
_entry.id   AF-A0A1F4LDT7-F1
#
_cell.length_a   1.000
_cell.length_b   1.000
_cell.length_c   1.000
_cell.angle_alpha   90.00
_cell.angle_beta   90.00
_cell.angle_gamma   90.00
#
_symmetry.space_group_name_H-M   'P 1'
#
loop_
_entity.id
_entity.type
_entity.pdbx_description
1 polymer ?
#
loop_
_entity_poly.entity_id
_entity_poly.type
_entity_poly.pdbx_seq_one_letter_code
_entity_poly.pdbx_strand_id
1 'polypeptide(L)'
;MRHSAARQRGFSLLELLVAFSIMALALGMLYRASGSSARAAGDAERFQRAVILAESLLALRDAVSPQGWREAGDSAGYSWQIVSAPYATGITGPNVPPLHEIEIVVSWRDGERQRSLTLATLLPERKLTGKGVQK
;
A
#
# COMPACT_ATOMS: atom_id res chain seq x y z
N MET A 1 -24.30 3.99 74.97
CA MET A 1 -23.89 3.56 73.62
C MET A 1 -23.29 4.77 72.91
N ARG A 2 -22.01 4.71 72.52
CA ARG A 2 -21.30 5.85 71.90
C ARG A 2 -21.42 5.71 70.38
N HIS A 3 -22.12 6.64 69.73
CA HIS A 3 -22.08 6.73 68.27
C HIS A 3 -20.73 7.33 67.85
N SER A 4 -19.87 6.49 67.27
CA SER A 4 -18.70 6.94 66.55
C SER A 4 -19.16 7.79 65.38
N ALA A 5 -18.98 9.11 65.48
CA ALA A 5 -19.16 10.01 64.36
C ALA A 5 -18.10 9.65 63.31
N ALA A 6 -18.51 8.89 62.29
CA ALA A 6 -17.70 8.62 61.13
C ALA A 6 -17.31 9.99 60.54
N ARG A 7 -16.02 10.31 60.63
CA ARG A 7 -15.44 11.54 60.09
C ARG A 7 -15.65 11.48 58.58
N GLN A 8 -16.71 12.14 58.09
CA GLN A 8 -16.95 12.29 56.66
C GLN A 8 -15.75 13.04 56.10
N ARG A 9 -14.85 12.32 55.42
CA ARG A 9 -13.79 12.91 54.60
C ARG A 9 -14.51 13.39 53.36
N GLY A 10 -15.07 14.60 53.47
CA GLY A 10 -15.88 15.21 52.43
C GLY A 10 -15.10 15.23 51.12
N PHE A 11 -15.77 14.77 50.06
CA PHE A 11 -15.38 15.00 48.68
C PHE A 11 -14.93 16.45 48.53
N SER A 12 -13.65 16.66 48.31
CA SER A 12 -13.11 18.01 48.14
C SER A 12 -13.46 18.52 46.75
N LEU A 13 -13.82 19.80 46.62
CA LEU A 13 -13.98 20.46 45.31
C LEU A 13 -12.72 20.31 44.46
N LEU A 14 -11.54 20.29 45.10
CA LEU A 14 -10.26 20.06 44.45
C LEU A 14 -10.16 18.63 43.88
N GLU A 15 -10.76 17.65 44.53
CA GLU A 15 -10.75 16.24 44.12
C GLU A 15 -11.61 16.03 42.86
N LEU A 16 -12.78 16.65 42.81
CA LEU A 16 -13.62 16.67 41.61
C LEU A 16 -12.91 17.39 40.45
N LEU A 17 -12.26 18.52 40.71
CA LEU A 17 -11.47 19.26 39.71
C LEU A 17 -10.29 18.43 39.18
N VAL A 18 -9.56 17.76 40.07
CA VAL A 18 -8.47 16.84 39.69
C VAL A 18 -8.99 15.68 38.86
N ALA A 19 -10.12 15.06 39.26
CA ALA A 19 -10.75 13.99 38.49
C ALA A 19 -11.16 14.45 37.09
N PHE A 20 -11.79 15.63 36.96
CA PHE A 20 -12.11 16.24 35.67
C PHE A 20 -10.86 16.54 34.84
N SER A 21 -9.78 17.00 35.46
CA SER A 21 -8.51 17.29 34.79
C SER A 21 -7.89 16.02 34.21
N ILE A 22 -7.84 14.94 34.99
CA ILE A 22 -7.35 13.63 34.54
C ILE A 22 -8.22 13.10 33.41
N MET A 23 -9.55 13.18 33.57
CA MET A 23 -10.49 12.74 32.54
C MET A 23 -10.29 13.51 31.23
N ALA A 24 -10.18 14.83 31.29
CA ALA A 24 -9.94 15.66 30.10
C ALA A 24 -8.62 15.29 29.39
N LEU A 25 -7.54 15.06 30.15
CA LEU A 25 -6.27 14.59 29.60
C LEU A 25 -6.37 13.20 28.97
N ALA A 26 -7.06 12.27 29.64
CA ALA A 26 -7.28 10.92 29.15
C ALA A 26 -8.08 10.92 27.84
N LEU A 27 -9.17 11.71 27.77
CA LEU A 27 -9.95 11.88 26.54
C LEU A 27 -9.11 12.50 25.42
N GLY A 28 -8.33 13.53 25.71
CA GLY A 28 -7.44 14.15 24.72
C GLY A 28 -6.43 13.16 24.13
N MET A 29 -5.85 12.29 24.96
CA MET A 29 -4.97 11.21 24.50
C MET A 29 -5.73 10.17 23.67
N LEU A 30 -6.93 9.77 24.09
CA LEU A 30 -7.76 8.81 23.36
C LEU A 30 -8.14 9.34 21.97
N TYR A 31 -8.57 10.60 21.86
CA TYR A 31 -8.89 11.21 20.56
C TYR A 31 -7.68 11.25 19.64
N ARG A 32 -6.50 11.58 20.18
CA ARG A 32 -5.25 11.56 19.41
C ARG A 32 -4.92 10.17 18.91
N ALA A 33 -4.97 9.16 19.77
CA ALA A 33 -4.69 7.77 19.42
C ALA A 33 -5.66 7.24 18.35
N SER A 34 -6.97 7.45 18.56
CA SER A 34 -8.00 7.06 17.60
C SER A 34 -7.81 7.75 16.25
N GLY A 35 -7.49 9.05 16.24
CA GLY A 35 -7.21 9.79 15.02
C GLY A 35 -5.95 9.29 14.28
N SER A 36 -4.90 8.90 15.01
CA SER A 36 -3.73 8.26 14.38
C SER A 36 -4.05 6.90 13.79
N SER A 37 -4.84 6.07 14.48
CA SER A 37 -5.23 4.76 13.99
C SER A 37 -6.08 4.85 12.72
N ALA A 38 -7.04 5.79 12.67
CA ALA A 38 -7.85 6.02 11.48
C ALA A 38 -7.01 6.46 10.26
N ARG A 39 -6.03 7.34 10.48
CA ARG A 39 -5.09 7.73 9.40
C ARG A 39 -4.25 6.57 8.92
N ALA A 40 -3.69 5.78 9.83
CA ALA A 40 -2.88 4.61 9.50
C ALA A 40 -3.69 3.55 8.71
N ALA A 41 -4.96 3.34 9.08
CA ALA A 41 -5.85 2.45 8.33
C ALA A 41 -6.09 2.96 6.90
N GLY A 42 -6.38 4.26 6.73
CA GLY A 42 -6.54 4.86 5.41
C GLY A 42 -5.26 4.80 4.55
N ASP A 43 -4.09 4.92 5.16
CA ASP A 43 -2.81 4.75 4.48
C ASP A 43 -2.60 3.32 3.99
N ALA A 44 -2.91 2.33 4.84
CA ALA A 44 -2.82 0.91 4.49
C ALA A 44 -3.77 0.55 3.36
N GLU A 45 -5.01 1.06 3.39
CA GLU A 45 -5.98 0.86 2.31
C GLU A 45 -5.51 1.43 0.97
N ARG A 46 -4.92 2.63 0.95
CA ARG A 46 -4.36 3.23 -0.27
C ARG A 46 -3.21 2.39 -0.83
N PHE A 47 -2.30 1.94 0.04
CA PHE A 47 -1.21 1.08 -0.36
C PHE A 47 -1.70 -0.25 -0.93
N GLN A 48 -2.68 -0.89 -0.29
CA GLN A 48 -3.27 -2.13 -0.77
C GLN A 48 -3.91 -1.96 -2.16
N ARG A 49 -4.61 -0.85 -2.41
CA ARG A 49 -5.16 -0.56 -3.75
C ARG A 49 -4.07 -0.37 -4.80
N ALA A 50 -2.95 0.27 -4.46
CA ALA A 50 -1.82 0.41 -5.36
C ALA A 50 -1.19 -0.95 -5.73
N VAL A 51 -1.06 -1.86 -4.74
CA VAL A 51 -0.58 -3.24 -4.98
C VAL A 51 -1.52 -4.00 -5.89
N ILE A 52 -2.83 -3.99 -5.60
CA ILE A 52 -3.84 -4.65 -6.42
C ILE A 52 -3.82 -4.11 -7.85
N LEU A 53 -3.66 -2.80 -8.04
CA LEU A 53 -3.54 -2.19 -9.36
C LEU A 53 -2.28 -2.68 -10.09
N ALA A 54 -1.11 -2.67 -9.44
CA ALA A 54 0.13 -3.15 -10.03
C ALA A 54 0.05 -4.63 -10.44
N GLU A 55 -0.51 -5.48 -9.59
CA GLU A 55 -0.73 -6.90 -9.87
C GLU A 55 -1.74 -7.12 -11.00
N SER A 56 -2.83 -6.34 -11.03
CA SER A 56 -3.82 -6.40 -12.10
C SER A 56 -3.23 -5.99 -13.45
N LEU A 57 -2.37 -4.95 -13.45
CA LEU A 57 -1.64 -4.53 -14.64
C LEU A 57 -0.68 -5.61 -15.11
N LEU A 58 0.07 -6.23 -14.20
CA LEU A 58 0.96 -7.34 -14.52
C LEU A 58 0.19 -8.53 -15.13
N ALA A 59 -0.98 -8.86 -14.56
CA ALA A 59 -1.83 -9.96 -15.00
C ALA A 59 -2.42 -9.78 -16.42
N LEU A 60 -2.26 -8.61 -17.04
CA LEU A 60 -2.63 -8.39 -18.45
C LEU A 60 -1.78 -9.23 -19.41
N ARG A 61 -0.55 -9.60 -19.02
CA ARG A 61 0.40 -10.29 -19.90
C ARG A 61 1.23 -11.32 -19.14
N ASP A 62 1.20 -12.55 -19.61
CA ASP A 62 2.09 -13.62 -19.12
C ASP A 62 3.45 -13.66 -19.85
N ALA A 63 3.59 -12.91 -20.95
CA ALA A 63 4.80 -12.81 -21.75
C ALA A 63 4.90 -11.47 -22.48
N VAL A 64 6.13 -11.02 -22.72
CA VAL A 64 6.42 -9.73 -23.38
C VAL A 64 6.83 -9.93 -24.83
N SER A 65 6.44 -9.02 -25.73
CA SER A 65 6.90 -9.13 -27.12
C SER A 65 8.37 -8.73 -27.24
N PRO A 66 9.08 -9.12 -28.31
CA PRO A 66 10.47 -8.69 -28.52
C PRO A 66 10.66 -7.16 -28.59
N GLN A 67 9.58 -6.41 -28.87
CA GLN A 67 9.59 -4.94 -28.88
C GLN A 67 9.50 -4.32 -27.48
N GLY A 68 9.33 -5.15 -26.45
CA GLY A 68 9.07 -4.72 -25.08
C GLY A 68 7.62 -4.34 -24.82
N TRP A 69 7.39 -3.81 -23.62
CA TRP A 69 6.13 -3.34 -23.10
C TRP A 69 6.38 -1.99 -22.43
N ARG A 70 5.71 -0.95 -22.95
CA ARG A 70 5.68 0.37 -22.35
C ARG A 70 4.27 0.90 -22.41
N GLU A 71 3.73 1.28 -21.26
CA GLU A 71 2.35 1.72 -21.13
C GLU A 71 2.23 2.63 -19.91
N ALA A 72 1.28 3.55 -19.91
CA ALA A 72 1.04 4.45 -18.78
C ALA A 72 -0.43 4.87 -18.77
N GLY A 73 -0.91 5.28 -17.61
CA GLY A 73 -2.27 5.76 -17.46
C GLY A 73 -2.61 6.17 -16.05
N ASP A 74 -3.88 6.50 -15.86
CA ASP A 74 -4.44 6.89 -14.57
C ASP A 74 -5.67 6.02 -14.27
N SER A 75 -5.82 5.60 -13.02
CA SER A 75 -6.93 4.75 -12.59
C SER A 75 -7.26 5.03 -11.13
N ALA A 76 -8.49 5.48 -10.87
CA ALA A 76 -9.01 5.72 -9.52
C ALA A 76 -8.11 6.60 -8.62
N GLY A 77 -7.45 7.61 -9.20
CA GLY A 77 -6.55 8.52 -8.48
C GLY A 77 -5.10 8.02 -8.34
N TYR A 78 -4.76 6.90 -9.00
CA TYR A 78 -3.40 6.39 -9.11
C TYR A 78 -2.89 6.59 -10.53
N SER A 79 -1.73 7.23 -10.67
CA SER A 79 -1.00 7.34 -11.93
C SER A 79 0.00 6.19 -12.00
N TRP A 80 0.01 5.44 -13.09
CA TRP A 80 0.84 4.26 -13.24
C TRP A 80 1.62 4.25 -14.55
N GLN A 81 2.76 3.58 -14.54
CA GLN A 81 3.61 3.37 -15.70
C GLN A 81 4.20 1.97 -15.67
N ILE A 82 4.30 1.35 -16.83
CA ILE A 82 4.90 0.04 -17.07
C ILE A 82 6.03 0.23 -18.07
N VAL A 83 7.19 -0.35 -17.77
CA VAL A 83 8.33 -0.39 -18.68
C VAL A 83 8.98 -1.76 -18.59
N SER A 84 9.28 -2.37 -19.73
CA SER A 84 10.11 -3.56 -19.81
C SER A 84 11.50 -3.25 -20.35
N ALA A 85 12.51 -3.95 -19.87
CA ALA A 85 13.84 -4.00 -20.47
C ALA A 85 14.32 -5.45 -20.64
N PRO A 86 15.09 -5.79 -21.69
CA PRO A 86 15.71 -7.10 -21.80
C PRO A 86 16.58 -7.40 -20.57
N TYR A 87 16.45 -8.61 -20.02
CA TYR A 87 17.20 -9.05 -18.85
C TYR A 87 18.16 -10.19 -19.22
N ALA A 88 19.46 -9.94 -19.05
CA ALA A 88 20.50 -10.91 -19.36
C ALA A 88 20.70 -11.89 -18.19
N THR A 89 20.34 -13.15 -18.38
CA THR A 89 20.51 -14.21 -17.37
C THR A 89 21.92 -14.83 -17.36
N GLY A 90 22.74 -14.54 -18.39
CA GLY A 90 24.02 -15.20 -18.60
C GLY A 90 23.92 -16.67 -19.04
N ILE A 91 22.70 -17.21 -19.14
CA ILE A 91 22.42 -18.59 -19.56
C ILE A 91 21.75 -18.54 -20.94
N THR A 92 22.42 -19.08 -21.94
CA THR A 92 21.92 -19.13 -23.32
C THR A 92 21.80 -20.57 -23.78
N GLY A 93 20.70 -20.89 -24.46
CA GLY A 93 20.46 -22.22 -24.99
C GLY A 93 19.13 -22.29 -25.76
N PRO A 94 18.95 -23.30 -26.63
CA PRO A 94 17.78 -23.40 -27.50
C PRO A 94 16.44 -23.51 -26.74
N ASN A 95 16.48 -23.97 -25.48
CA ASN A 95 15.31 -24.11 -24.62
C ASN A 95 15.18 -23.01 -23.54
N VAL A 96 16.07 -22.02 -23.52
CA VAL A 96 16.01 -20.92 -22.54
C VAL A 96 15.35 -19.71 -23.21
N PRO A 97 14.12 -19.32 -22.82
CA PRO A 97 13.48 -18.14 -23.37
C PRO A 97 14.22 -16.87 -22.90
N PRO A 98 14.42 -15.86 -23.77
CA PRO A 98 14.87 -14.53 -23.33
C PRO A 98 13.92 -13.99 -22.27
N LEU A 99 14.44 -13.28 -21.27
CA LEU A 99 13.65 -12.66 -20.21
C LEU A 99 13.62 -11.15 -20.41
N HIS A 100 12.53 -10.55 -19.97
CA HIS A 100 12.39 -9.12 -19.79
C HIS A 100 12.12 -8.84 -18.32
N GLU A 101 12.83 -7.87 -17.76
CA GLU A 101 12.48 -7.26 -16.50
C GLU A 101 11.39 -6.24 -16.73
N ILE A 102 10.30 -6.36 -15.97
CA ILE A 102 9.13 -5.49 -16.01
C ILE A 102 9.11 -4.70 -14.74
N GLU A 103 9.09 -3.38 -14.89
CA GLU A 103 8.91 -2.44 -13.80
C GLU A 103 7.55 -1.76 -13.93
N ILE A 104 6.71 -1.91 -12.91
CA ILE A 104 5.42 -1.24 -12.77
C ILE A 104 5.52 -0.26 -11.62
N VAL A 105 5.41 1.04 -11.93
CA VAL A 105 5.40 2.11 -10.94
C VAL A 105 3.98 2.63 -10.81
N VAL A 106 3.42 2.57 -9.62
CA VAL A 106 2.11 3.14 -9.27
C VAL A 106 2.31 4.27 -8.28
N SER A 107 1.75 5.44 -8.54
CA SER A 107 1.93 6.63 -7.71
C SER A 107 0.61 7.31 -7.39
N TRP A 108 0.52 7.91 -6.21
CA TRP A 108 -0.68 8.59 -5.73
C TRP A 108 -0.30 9.73 -4.78
N ARG A 109 -1.25 10.66 -4.57
CA ARG A 109 -1.10 11.73 -3.59
C ARG A 109 -1.63 11.31 -2.23
N ASP A 110 -0.90 11.70 -1.19
CA ASP A 110 -1.22 11.51 0.21
C ASP A 110 -1.05 12.86 0.93
N GLY A 111 -2.13 13.65 0.94
CA GLY A 111 -2.06 15.08 1.23
C GLY A 111 -1.15 15.79 0.23
N GLU A 112 -0.13 16.49 0.73
CA GLU A 112 0.89 17.18 -0.08
C GLU A 112 2.02 16.28 -0.56
N ARG A 113 2.09 15.02 -0.08
CA ARG A 113 3.18 14.10 -0.43
C ARG A 113 2.77 13.22 -1.62
N GLN A 114 3.66 13.10 -2.61
CA GLN A 114 3.54 12.05 -3.61
C GLN A 114 4.13 10.76 -3.03
N ARG A 115 3.39 9.66 -3.10
CA ARG A 115 3.85 8.31 -2.77
C ARG A 115 3.89 7.45 -4.02
N SER A 116 4.75 6.44 -4.00
CA SER A 116 4.85 5.45 -5.08
C SER A 116 5.10 4.05 -4.53
N LEU A 117 4.68 3.07 -5.32
CA LEU A 117 4.96 1.66 -5.20
C LEU A 117 5.62 1.22 -6.51
N THR A 118 6.68 0.44 -6.42
CA THR A 118 7.33 -0.17 -7.59
C THR A 118 7.26 -1.69 -7.45
N LEU A 119 6.71 -2.36 -8.46
CA LEU A 119 6.72 -3.82 -8.60
C LEU A 119 7.68 -4.17 -9.74
N ALA A 120 8.68 -5.01 -9.45
CA ALA A 120 9.61 -5.52 -10.44
C ALA A 120 9.47 -7.05 -10.55
N THR A 121 9.42 -7.57 -11.78
CA THR A 121 9.33 -9.01 -12.04
C THR A 121 9.98 -9.38 -13.37
N LEU A 122 10.19 -10.68 -13.60
CA LEU A 122 10.71 -11.19 -14.86
C LEU A 122 9.60 -11.92 -15.63
N LEU A 123 9.40 -11.54 -16.89
CA LEU A 123 8.51 -12.25 -17.81
C LEU A 123 9.31 -12.80 -19.00
N PRO A 124 8.95 -13.97 -19.53
CA PRO A 124 9.55 -14.49 -20.74
C PRO A 124 9.15 -13.67 -21.96
N GLU A 125 10.04 -13.63 -22.96
CA GLU A 125 9.70 -13.16 -24.29
C GLU A 125 8.77 -14.16 -24.99
N ARG A 126 7.68 -13.66 -25.57
CA ARG A 126 6.70 -14.43 -26.32
C ARG A 126 7.36 -15.04 -27.56
N LYS A 127 7.42 -16.37 -27.61
CA LYS A 127 7.78 -17.10 -28.83
C LYS A 127 6.70 -16.84 -29.89
N LEU A 128 7.09 -16.30 -31.04
CA LEU A 128 6.22 -16.22 -32.20
C LEU A 128 6.00 -17.65 -32.72
N THR A 129 4.85 -18.25 -32.40
CA THR A 129 4.47 -19.55 -32.96
C THR A 129 4.14 -19.36 -34.45
N GLY A 130 5.14 -19.50 -35.30
CA GLY A 130 4.95 -19.62 -36.74
C GLY A 130 4.28 -20.96 -37.06
N LYS A 131 2.95 -20.95 -37.25
CA LYS A 131 2.25 -21.95 -38.07
C LYS A 131 1.39 -21.23 -39.10
N GLY A 132 2.04 -20.79 -40.18
CA GLY A 132 1.38 -20.79 -41.48
C GLY A 132 1.21 -22.25 -41.90
N VAL A 133 -0.02 -22.74 -41.94
CA VAL A 133 -0.37 -23.87 -42.80
C VAL A 133 -1.17 -23.26 -43.93
N GLN A 134 -0.50 -23.03 -45.05
CA GLN A 134 -1.19 -22.96 -46.34
C GLN A 134 -1.81 -24.33 -46.62
N LYS A 135 -3.06 -24.31 -47.07
CA LYS A 135 -3.54 -25.27 -48.05
C LYS A 135 -4.40 -24.53 -49.05
#